data_AF-A0A8J8DP03-F1
#
_entry.id   AF-A0A8J8DP03-F1
#
_cell.length_a   1.000
_cell.length_b   1.000
_cell.length_c   1.000
_cell.angle_alpha   90.00
_cell.angle_beta   90.00
_cell.angle_gamma   90.00
#
_symmetry.space_group_name_H-M   'P 1'
#
loop_
_entity.id
_entity.type
_entity.pdbx_description
1 polymer ?
#
loop_
_entity_poly.entity_id
_entity_poly.type
_entity_poly.pdbx_seq_one_letter_code
_entity_poly.pdbx_strand_id
1 'polypeptide(L)'
;MRRKGQLLTIDALLSLVIVVMVVGVVLNTNDMIKAEITNLLDWYDRANIANNMLDVLTKNPGYPENWEENASGVKVVGLRDKDYSFALDYDKIITFNKSKDDMKDILNQLARGKDFLFEIYVSRFNVSIEGRFPRVYLDKVTFKNPNPPPEGVVFFIATEADANNPSSFEVSFVEVIQDGVDYVNENVCNTPPKNGNVIFLDKGDYVKFVVLQDVYIKAERGKYQESILIPNNSVIEFFMTDPQSAFHIDYGGGECPYKFKFSGIGDVVVTVSAYDNIFPILNSTYTSSRTFWECGEPFYRLSLINGSYYSDLNLITPSMSRSPWVELAERQSVISRRAYNLSAGPSAEDPLIYGFMAHRVLDGTSLLVKVPLEPGNLSLLSMLGTEVRGVFVYKNSSGLNVNGTLVWYENGEPKVKGYYGENNTIVIPFEELFGSEDTEGKIIGLWLYSLNGWSRENVTIEVIPTIEYMLEPKFEPVLIRLLVWDDR
;
A
#
# COMPACT_ATOMS: atom_id res chain seq x y z
N MET A 1 61.42 34.71 87.59
CA MET A 1 60.69 35.05 86.34
C MET A 1 60.55 33.89 85.33
N ARG A 2 60.79 32.61 85.66
CA ARG A 2 60.76 31.49 84.67
C ARG A 2 59.41 30.78 84.45
N ARG A 3 58.40 30.96 85.32
CA ARG A 3 57.11 30.23 85.24
C ARG A 3 56.03 30.87 84.35
N LYS A 4 56.11 32.17 84.04
CA LYS A 4 55.08 32.88 83.25
C LYS A 4 55.25 32.75 81.72
N GLY A 5 56.49 32.54 81.23
CA GLY A 5 56.75 32.34 79.80
C GLY A 5 56.37 30.95 79.28
N GLN A 6 56.41 29.92 80.14
CA GLN A 6 56.01 28.54 79.78
C GLN A 6 54.50 28.36 79.67
N LEU A 7 53.70 29.12 80.43
CA LEU A 7 52.24 29.11 80.31
C LEU A 7 51.78 29.70 78.97
N LEU A 8 52.46 30.74 78.50
CA LEU A 8 52.11 31.44 77.25
C LEU A 8 52.44 30.61 76.00
N THR A 9 53.52 29.81 76.02
CA THR A 9 53.87 28.89 74.92
C THR A 9 53.00 27.63 74.89
N ILE A 10 52.56 27.13 76.05
CA ILE A 10 51.63 25.99 76.12
C ILE A 10 50.26 26.39 75.55
N ASP A 11 49.77 27.58 75.89
CA ASP A 11 48.48 28.09 75.41
C ASP A 11 48.51 28.37 73.89
N ALA A 12 49.63 28.90 73.38
CA ALA A 12 49.86 29.09 71.95
C ALA A 12 49.93 27.75 71.18
N LEU A 13 50.56 26.72 71.75
CA LEU A 13 50.61 25.37 71.18
C LEU A 13 49.22 24.72 71.15
N LEU A 14 48.45 24.88 72.22
CA LEU A 14 47.10 24.32 72.33
C LEU A 14 46.13 25.02 71.36
N SER A 15 46.24 26.34 71.23
CA SER A 15 45.57 27.13 70.19
C SER A 15 45.95 26.67 68.78
N LEU A 16 47.23 26.42 68.52
CA LEU A 16 47.70 25.97 67.22
C LEU A 16 47.12 24.60 66.85
N VAL A 17 47.11 23.66 67.79
CA VAL A 17 46.54 22.31 67.57
C VAL A 17 45.05 22.40 67.25
N ILE A 18 44.30 23.23 67.97
CA ILE A 18 42.87 23.45 67.69
C ILE A 18 42.68 24.06 66.30
N VAL A 19 43.48 25.06 65.92
CA VAL A 19 43.39 25.68 64.58
C VAL A 19 43.71 24.67 63.48
N VAL A 20 44.76 23.85 63.64
CA VAL A 20 45.12 22.81 62.66
C VAL A 20 44.01 21.76 62.53
N MET A 21 43.39 21.36 63.65
CA MET A 21 42.27 20.41 63.65
C MET A 21 41.04 20.99 62.97
N VAL A 22 40.69 22.26 63.27
CA VAL A 22 39.58 22.97 62.61
C VAL A 22 39.84 23.10 61.11
N VAL A 23 41.05 23.48 60.70
CA VAL A 23 41.43 23.57 59.28
C VAL A 23 41.33 22.20 58.60
N GLY A 24 41.79 21.13 59.26
CA GLY A 24 41.68 19.77 58.73
C GLY A 24 40.22 19.31 58.55
N VAL A 25 39.35 19.61 59.52
CA VAL A 25 37.91 19.32 59.42
C VAL A 25 37.27 20.13 58.29
N VAL A 26 37.60 21.42 58.18
CA VAL A 26 37.08 22.30 57.11
C VAL A 26 37.53 21.82 55.73
N LEU A 27 38.80 21.41 55.57
CA LEU A 27 39.32 20.87 54.31
C LEU A 27 38.61 19.57 53.92
N ASN A 28 38.49 18.60 54.84
CA ASN A 28 37.78 17.36 54.57
C ASN A 28 36.29 17.58 54.26
N THR A 29 35.65 18.49 54.98
CA THR A 29 34.24 18.84 54.73
C THR A 29 34.07 19.51 53.37
N ASN A 30 35.01 20.38 52.97
CA ASN A 30 35.01 21.03 51.66
C ASN A 30 35.20 20.01 50.53
N ASP A 31 36.09 19.05 50.68
CA ASP A 31 36.31 18.00 49.67
C ASP A 31 35.09 17.07 49.56
N MET A 32 34.45 16.74 50.69
CA MET A 32 33.20 15.98 50.70
C MET A 32 32.06 16.75 50.00
N ILE A 33 31.89 18.04 50.29
CA ILE A 33 30.88 18.88 49.63
C ILE A 33 31.15 18.99 48.13
N LYS A 34 32.41 19.17 47.72
CA LYS A 34 32.77 19.19 46.29
C LYS A 34 32.43 17.88 45.60
N ALA A 35 32.73 16.73 46.23
CA ALA A 35 32.38 15.43 45.69
C ALA A 35 30.85 15.26 45.56
N GLU A 36 30.09 15.68 46.58
CA GLU A 36 28.63 15.65 46.57
C GLU A 36 28.05 16.52 45.45
N ILE A 37 28.52 17.76 45.31
CA ILE A 37 28.10 18.68 44.25
C ILE A 37 28.44 18.13 42.87
N THR A 38 29.64 17.53 42.71
CA THR A 38 30.06 16.92 41.44
C THR A 38 29.17 15.73 41.09
N ASN A 39 28.82 14.89 42.06
CA ASN A 39 27.90 13.77 41.87
C ASN A 39 26.48 14.24 41.54
N LEU A 40 25.99 15.29 42.20
CA LEU A 40 24.68 15.88 41.90
C LEU A 40 24.62 16.50 40.50
N LEU A 41 25.68 17.19 40.08
CA LEU A 41 25.80 17.72 38.72
C LEU A 41 25.87 16.61 37.68
N ASP A 42 26.68 15.57 37.91
CA ASP A 42 26.79 14.42 37.02
C ASP A 42 25.46 13.65 36.92
N TRP A 43 24.75 13.49 38.04
CA TRP A 43 23.42 12.89 38.07
C TRP A 43 22.39 13.74 37.32
N TYR A 44 22.40 15.06 37.50
CA TYR A 44 21.49 15.96 36.80
C TYR A 44 21.75 15.99 35.29
N ASP A 45 23.02 15.95 34.88
CA ASP A 45 23.40 15.84 33.49
C ASP A 45 22.91 14.52 32.89
N ARG A 46 23.15 13.38 33.57
CA ARG A 46 22.65 12.06 33.17
C ARG A 46 21.13 12.06 32.96
N ALA A 47 20.38 12.48 33.97
CA ALA A 47 18.90 12.40 33.98
C ALA A 47 18.22 13.17 32.83
N ASN A 48 18.93 14.09 32.16
CA ASN A 48 18.36 14.92 31.12
C ASN A 48 18.90 14.66 29.71
N ILE A 49 19.97 13.84 29.53
CA ILE A 49 20.57 13.64 28.20
C ILE A 49 19.56 13.05 27.21
N ALA A 50 18.84 11.99 27.58
CA ALA A 50 17.87 11.36 26.69
C ALA A 50 16.73 12.32 26.30
N ASN A 51 16.17 13.04 27.27
CA ASN A 51 15.12 14.04 27.00
C ASN A 51 15.63 15.20 26.14
N ASN A 52 16.82 15.73 26.41
CA ASN A 52 17.39 16.83 25.64
C ASN A 52 17.70 16.42 24.20
N MET A 53 18.32 15.25 24.01
CA MET A 53 18.61 14.71 22.68
C MET A 53 17.31 14.54 21.88
N LEU A 54 16.31 13.92 22.50
CA LEU A 54 15.06 13.66 21.82
C LEU A 54 14.25 14.96 21.57
N ASP A 55 14.34 15.95 22.45
CA ASP A 55 13.78 17.29 22.22
C ASP A 55 14.47 18.00 21.03
N VAL A 56 15.80 17.93 20.91
CA VAL A 56 16.51 18.48 19.74
C VAL A 56 16.04 17.79 18.46
N LEU A 57 15.95 16.46 18.47
CA LEU A 57 15.52 15.68 17.31
C LEU A 57 14.05 15.95 16.95
N THR A 58 13.14 16.15 17.90
CA THR A 58 11.70 16.20 17.61
C THR A 58 11.11 17.61 17.56
N LYS A 59 11.75 18.61 18.19
CA LYS A 59 11.23 19.99 18.24
C LYS A 59 11.89 20.93 17.25
N ASN A 60 12.87 20.47 16.47
CA ASN A 60 13.57 21.26 15.48
C ASN A 60 13.51 20.59 14.09
N PRO A 61 13.37 21.35 12.99
CA PRO A 61 13.42 20.79 11.63
C PRO A 61 14.83 20.38 11.18
N GLY A 62 15.85 20.76 11.94
CA GLY A 62 17.26 20.58 11.57
C GLY A 62 17.80 21.80 10.83
N TYR A 63 19.10 21.75 10.54
CA TYR A 63 19.77 22.79 9.75
C TYR A 63 20.74 22.16 8.74
N PRO A 64 20.58 22.40 7.43
CA PRO A 64 19.44 23.11 6.80
C PRO A 64 18.09 22.41 7.06
N GLU A 65 16.96 23.11 6.88
CA GLU A 65 15.63 22.57 7.23
C GLU A 65 15.18 21.41 6.32
N ASN A 66 15.72 21.32 5.10
CA ASN A 66 15.47 20.29 4.10
C ASN A 66 16.65 19.31 3.96
N TRP A 67 17.32 19.01 5.07
CA TRP A 67 18.56 18.24 5.03
C TRP A 67 18.38 16.81 4.51
N GLU A 68 17.16 16.28 4.46
CA GLU A 68 16.83 15.00 3.84
C GLU A 68 17.16 14.94 2.35
N GLU A 69 17.23 16.08 1.67
CA GLU A 69 17.69 16.18 0.27
C GLU A 69 19.22 16.07 0.16
N ASN A 70 19.96 16.42 1.21
CA ASN A 70 21.42 16.36 1.26
C ASN A 70 21.96 16.16 2.70
N ALA A 71 21.98 14.90 3.14
CA ALA A 71 22.39 14.53 4.49
C ALA A 71 23.85 14.88 4.82
N SER A 72 24.75 14.91 3.83
CA SER A 72 26.18 15.22 4.05
C SER A 72 26.44 16.66 4.51
N GLY A 73 25.50 17.57 4.27
CA GLY A 73 25.60 18.98 4.66
C GLY A 73 24.93 19.31 6.01
N VAL A 74 24.42 18.32 6.73
CA VAL A 74 23.73 18.50 8.01
C VAL A 74 24.65 19.13 9.05
N LYS A 75 24.16 20.15 9.74
CA LYS A 75 24.81 20.73 10.93
C LYS A 75 24.05 20.40 12.20
N VAL A 76 22.72 20.32 12.11
CA VAL A 76 21.83 19.95 13.21
C VAL A 76 20.81 18.97 12.66
N VAL A 77 20.73 17.80 13.28
CA VAL A 77 19.71 16.80 12.95
C VAL A 77 18.42 17.17 13.66
N GLY A 78 17.34 17.30 12.88
CA GLY A 78 16.00 17.51 13.39
C GLY A 78 14.99 16.81 12.49
N LEU A 79 14.00 16.17 13.09
CA LEU A 79 12.97 15.36 12.43
C LEU A 79 11.66 16.11 12.26
N ARG A 80 11.54 17.33 12.77
CA ARG A 80 10.30 18.10 12.64
C ARG A 80 10.06 18.48 11.18
N ASP A 81 8.81 18.43 10.78
CA ASP A 81 8.38 18.93 9.48
C ASP A 81 8.54 20.47 9.44
N LYS A 82 8.96 20.99 8.29
CA LYS A 82 9.17 22.43 8.06
C LYS A 82 7.84 23.17 7.93
N ASP A 83 6.86 22.54 7.30
CA ASP A 83 5.54 23.08 6.98
C ASP A 83 4.55 22.80 8.12
N TYR A 84 4.77 21.72 8.89
CA TYR A 84 3.90 21.30 10.00
C TYR A 84 4.63 21.24 11.35
N SER A 85 4.61 22.35 12.11
CA SER A 85 5.35 22.47 13.38
C SER A 85 4.94 21.50 14.49
N PHE A 86 3.80 20.83 14.36
CA PHE A 86 3.30 19.82 15.31
C PHE A 86 3.63 18.38 14.88
N ALA A 87 4.15 18.18 13.67
CA ALA A 87 4.42 16.87 13.09
C ALA A 87 5.91 16.65 12.83
N LEU A 88 6.30 15.39 12.78
CA LEU A 88 7.59 14.92 12.29
C LEU A 88 7.49 14.57 10.81
N ASP A 89 8.55 14.78 10.07
CA ASP A 89 8.62 14.50 8.65
C ASP A 89 9.01 13.03 8.41
N TYR A 90 8.18 12.31 7.64
CA TYR A 90 8.43 10.90 7.30
C TYR A 90 9.70 10.69 6.48
N ASP A 91 9.97 11.59 5.52
CA ASP A 91 11.13 11.47 4.63
C ASP A 91 12.42 11.74 5.40
N LYS A 92 12.40 12.69 6.35
CA LYS A 92 13.52 12.86 7.29
C LYS A 92 13.78 11.62 8.11
N ILE A 93 12.75 10.92 8.59
CA ILE A 93 12.94 9.67 9.36
C ILE A 93 13.58 8.57 8.50
N ILE A 94 13.15 8.42 7.25
CA ILE A 94 13.75 7.45 6.33
C ILE A 94 15.21 7.82 6.03
N THR A 95 15.48 9.08 5.71
CA THR A 95 16.83 9.55 5.36
C THR A 95 17.76 9.52 6.57
N PHE A 96 17.26 9.80 7.77
CA PHE A 96 18.01 9.67 9.02
C PHE A 96 18.63 8.28 9.17
N ASN A 97 17.89 7.23 8.84
CA ASN A 97 18.42 5.87 8.85
C ASN A 97 19.44 5.63 7.73
N LYS A 98 19.10 6.00 6.50
CA LYS A 98 19.95 5.77 5.31
C LYS A 98 21.30 6.48 5.41
N SER A 99 21.33 7.67 6.01
CA SER A 99 22.50 8.55 6.10
C SER A 99 23.02 8.70 7.54
N LYS A 100 22.82 7.68 8.38
CA LYS A 100 23.28 7.70 9.78
C LYS A 100 24.79 7.93 9.94
N ASP A 101 25.60 7.46 8.99
CA ASP A 101 27.06 7.61 9.03
C ASP A 101 27.48 9.07 8.87
N ASP A 102 26.79 9.85 8.03
CA ASP A 102 27.03 11.29 7.86
C ASP A 102 26.70 12.09 9.14
N MET A 103 25.77 11.60 9.94
CA MET A 103 25.27 12.28 11.15
C MET A 103 25.93 11.79 12.44
N LYS A 104 26.86 10.84 12.34
CA LYS A 104 27.46 10.13 13.47
C LYS A 104 28.06 11.06 14.52
N ASP A 105 28.90 12.01 14.09
CA ASP A 105 29.58 12.93 15.02
C ASP A 105 28.59 13.86 15.72
N ILE A 106 27.54 14.28 15.01
CA ILE A 106 26.48 15.14 15.54
C ILE A 106 25.68 14.38 16.60
N LEU A 107 25.30 13.13 16.31
CA LEU A 107 24.58 12.27 17.26
C LEU A 107 25.44 11.92 18.47
N ASN A 108 26.72 11.66 18.28
CA ASN A 108 27.67 11.43 19.38
C ASN A 108 27.82 12.67 20.27
N GLN A 109 27.84 13.88 19.69
CA GLN A 109 27.85 15.14 20.45
C GLN A 109 26.54 15.37 21.20
N LEU A 110 25.39 15.07 20.59
CA LEU A 110 24.07 15.16 21.25
C LEU A 110 23.97 14.20 22.44
N ALA A 111 24.49 12.98 22.28
CA ALA A 111 24.61 12.01 23.36
C ALA A 111 25.74 12.33 24.35
N ARG A 112 26.53 13.39 24.13
CA ARG A 112 27.70 13.77 24.95
C ARG A 112 28.72 12.63 25.10
N GLY A 113 28.92 11.85 24.03
CA GLY A 113 29.82 10.69 24.01
C GLY A 113 29.28 9.48 24.77
N LYS A 114 28.01 9.48 25.18
CA LYS A 114 27.35 8.33 25.80
C LYS A 114 26.79 7.39 24.75
N ASP A 115 26.59 6.16 25.17
CA ASP A 115 26.01 5.14 24.33
C ASP A 115 24.50 5.30 24.30
N PHE A 116 23.89 5.01 23.17
CA PHE A 116 22.43 5.13 23.05
C PHE A 116 21.83 4.15 22.05
N LEU A 117 20.53 3.92 22.24
CA LEU A 117 19.66 3.11 21.39
C LEU A 117 18.41 3.94 21.10
N PHE A 118 18.23 4.28 19.84
CA PHE A 118 17.11 5.03 19.31
C PHE A 118 16.21 4.12 18.49
N GLU A 119 14.93 4.07 18.85
CA GLU A 119 13.92 3.26 18.23
C GLU A 119 12.74 4.12 17.80
N ILE A 120 12.30 3.96 16.56
CA ILE A 120 11.13 4.66 16.01
C ILE A 120 10.11 3.60 15.59
N TYR A 121 8.87 3.80 15.99
CA TYR A 121 7.74 2.95 15.64
C TYR A 121 6.75 3.79 14.84
N VAL A 122 6.61 3.49 13.55
CA VAL A 122 5.65 4.13 12.63
C VAL A 122 4.61 3.12 12.19
N SER A 123 3.39 3.58 11.96
CA SER A 123 2.34 2.75 11.37
C SER A 123 2.68 2.39 9.93
N ARG A 124 2.28 1.19 9.48
CA ARG A 124 2.57 0.70 8.12
C ARG A 124 1.36 0.05 7.49
N PHE A 125 1.28 0.21 6.18
CA PHE A 125 0.45 -0.63 5.33
C PHE A 125 1.29 -1.78 4.80
N ASN A 126 0.70 -2.95 4.75
CA ASN A 126 1.22 -4.07 3.97
C ASN A 126 0.11 -4.56 3.07
N VAL A 127 0.35 -4.46 1.77
CA VAL A 127 -0.61 -4.87 0.74
C VAL A 127 -0.18 -6.19 0.12
N SER A 128 -1.14 -7.08 -0.14
CA SER A 128 -0.85 -8.34 -0.82
C SER A 128 -1.87 -8.64 -1.91
N ILE A 129 -1.37 -9.30 -2.96
CA ILE A 129 -2.17 -9.84 -4.05
C ILE A 129 -1.83 -11.32 -4.14
N GLU A 130 -2.79 -12.17 -3.79
CA GLU A 130 -2.64 -13.62 -3.83
C GLU A 130 -3.50 -14.22 -4.94
N GLY A 131 -2.97 -15.21 -5.65
CA GLY A 131 -3.66 -15.82 -6.80
C GLY A 131 -3.37 -15.12 -8.12
N ARG A 132 -4.33 -15.19 -9.06
CA ARG A 132 -4.17 -14.72 -10.44
C ARG A 132 -5.31 -13.78 -10.82
N PHE A 133 -4.99 -12.71 -11.54
CA PHE A 133 -6.00 -11.87 -12.17
C PHE A 133 -6.71 -12.61 -13.32
N PRO A 134 -8.03 -12.40 -13.48
CA PRO A 134 -8.75 -12.94 -14.61
C PRO A 134 -8.28 -12.28 -15.90
N ARG A 135 -8.16 -13.07 -16.98
CA ARG A 135 -8.05 -12.53 -18.33
C ARG A 135 -9.45 -12.16 -18.79
N VAL A 136 -9.58 -10.98 -19.36
CA VAL A 136 -10.83 -10.52 -19.98
C VAL A 136 -10.71 -10.74 -21.49
N TYR A 137 -11.60 -11.58 -22.01
CA TYR A 137 -11.69 -11.89 -23.43
C TYR A 137 -12.61 -10.90 -24.14
N LEU A 138 -13.72 -10.56 -23.50
CA LEU A 138 -14.71 -9.57 -23.94
C LEU A 138 -15.13 -8.72 -22.75
N ASP A 139 -15.11 -7.39 -22.90
CA ASP A 139 -15.67 -6.44 -21.93
C ASP A 139 -16.80 -5.66 -22.58
N LYS A 140 -18.05 -6.03 -22.27
CA LYS A 140 -19.27 -5.35 -22.78
C LYS A 140 -19.26 -5.11 -24.30
N VAL A 141 -18.78 -6.09 -25.07
CA VAL A 141 -18.70 -6.01 -26.54
C VAL A 141 -20.08 -6.21 -27.12
N THR A 142 -20.56 -5.26 -27.94
CA THR A 142 -21.86 -5.35 -28.59
C THR A 142 -21.72 -5.83 -30.03
N PHE A 143 -22.21 -7.04 -30.31
CA PHE A 143 -22.25 -7.60 -31.65
C PHE A 143 -23.47 -7.09 -32.41
N LYS A 144 -23.22 -6.42 -33.54
CA LYS A 144 -24.23 -5.88 -34.46
C LYS A 144 -23.65 -5.75 -35.87
N ASN A 145 -24.50 -5.62 -36.88
CA ASN A 145 -24.04 -5.47 -38.27
C ASN A 145 -23.25 -4.17 -38.43
N PRO A 146 -21.98 -4.21 -38.89
CA PRO A 146 -21.19 -3.00 -39.13
C PRO A 146 -21.71 -2.15 -40.28
N ASN A 147 -22.51 -2.72 -41.20
CA ASN A 147 -23.09 -2.03 -42.35
C ASN A 147 -24.63 -2.20 -42.36
N PRO A 148 -25.36 -1.50 -41.48
CA PRO A 148 -26.82 -1.58 -41.45
C PRO A 148 -27.45 -0.96 -42.72
N PRO A 149 -28.63 -1.42 -43.17
CA PRO A 149 -29.52 -2.44 -42.59
C PRO A 149 -29.35 -3.88 -43.19
N PRO A 150 -29.80 -4.92 -42.47
CA PRO A 150 -30.42 -4.87 -41.13
C PRO A 150 -29.39 -4.72 -40.02
N GLU A 151 -29.84 -4.37 -38.82
CA GLU A 151 -28.97 -3.98 -37.71
C GLU A 151 -28.29 -5.17 -37.00
N GLY A 152 -28.88 -6.36 -37.04
CA GLY A 152 -28.40 -7.52 -36.29
C GLY A 152 -27.46 -8.46 -37.06
N VAL A 153 -26.88 -9.40 -36.31
CA VAL A 153 -26.01 -10.48 -36.80
C VAL A 153 -26.64 -11.83 -36.49
N VAL A 154 -26.18 -12.90 -37.13
CA VAL A 154 -26.44 -14.26 -36.67
C VAL A 154 -25.47 -14.56 -35.55
N PHE A 155 -25.96 -14.83 -34.35
CA PHE A 155 -25.14 -15.05 -33.16
C PHE A 155 -25.34 -16.44 -32.59
N PHE A 156 -24.26 -17.15 -32.28
CA PHE A 156 -24.33 -18.45 -31.61
C PHE A 156 -23.02 -18.81 -30.90
N ILE A 157 -23.12 -19.76 -29.97
CA ILE A 157 -21.96 -20.39 -29.33
C ILE A 157 -21.72 -21.76 -29.96
N ALA A 158 -20.45 -22.07 -30.24
CA ALA A 158 -20.02 -23.36 -30.74
C ALA A 158 -18.86 -23.96 -29.97
N THR A 159 -18.67 -25.28 -30.01
CA THR A 159 -17.55 -25.99 -29.40
C THR A 159 -16.38 -26.20 -30.38
N GLU A 160 -16.59 -25.88 -31.66
CA GLU A 160 -15.62 -26.04 -32.74
C GLU A 160 -15.46 -24.73 -33.52
N ALA A 161 -14.21 -24.43 -33.92
CA ALA A 161 -13.84 -23.19 -34.58
C ALA A 161 -14.49 -23.01 -35.96
N ASP A 162 -14.80 -24.10 -36.66
CA ASP A 162 -15.36 -24.16 -38.03
C ASP A 162 -16.85 -24.54 -38.07
N ALA A 163 -17.48 -24.73 -36.91
CA ALA A 163 -18.92 -25.00 -36.84
C ALA A 163 -19.76 -23.82 -37.38
N ASN A 164 -20.69 -24.12 -38.28
CA ASN A 164 -21.64 -23.15 -38.85
C ASN A 164 -22.99 -23.11 -38.13
N ASN A 165 -23.11 -23.83 -37.01
CA ASN A 165 -24.36 -23.99 -36.25
C ASN A 165 -24.08 -24.01 -34.74
N PRO A 166 -25.05 -23.65 -33.90
CA PRO A 166 -24.93 -23.77 -32.45
C PRO A 166 -24.72 -25.24 -32.05
N SER A 167 -23.78 -25.47 -31.14
CA SER A 167 -23.52 -26.78 -30.53
C SER A 167 -23.79 -26.72 -29.03
N SER A 168 -24.10 -27.88 -28.46
CA SER A 168 -24.38 -27.98 -27.03
C SER A 168 -23.07 -28.01 -26.27
N PHE A 169 -22.99 -27.24 -25.19
CA PHE A 169 -21.84 -27.16 -24.31
C PHE A 169 -22.27 -27.32 -22.85
N GLU A 170 -21.33 -27.71 -22.01
CA GLU A 170 -21.56 -27.95 -20.59
C GLU A 170 -21.15 -26.74 -19.74
N VAL A 171 -21.93 -26.46 -18.70
CA VAL A 171 -21.71 -25.38 -17.75
C VAL A 171 -21.75 -25.90 -16.31
N SER A 172 -21.00 -25.27 -15.40
CA SER A 172 -21.05 -25.56 -13.97
C SER A 172 -22.00 -24.65 -13.18
N PHE A 173 -22.35 -23.51 -13.77
CA PHE A 173 -23.21 -22.50 -13.19
C PHE A 173 -24.01 -21.85 -14.30
N VAL A 174 -25.27 -21.52 -14.03
CA VAL A 174 -26.10 -20.68 -14.89
C VAL A 174 -27.06 -19.83 -14.07
N GLU A 175 -27.20 -18.58 -14.48
CA GLU A 175 -28.05 -17.56 -13.91
C GLU A 175 -28.78 -16.89 -15.06
N VAL A 176 -30.09 -16.73 -14.89
CA VAL A 176 -30.98 -16.09 -15.86
C VAL A 176 -31.84 -15.10 -15.09
N ILE A 177 -31.73 -13.82 -15.42
CA ILE A 177 -32.58 -12.77 -14.88
C ILE A 177 -33.56 -12.36 -15.97
N GLN A 178 -34.85 -12.60 -15.74
CA GLN A 178 -35.94 -12.20 -16.64
C GLN A 178 -36.97 -11.39 -15.88
N ASP A 179 -37.41 -10.27 -16.44
CA ASP A 179 -38.39 -9.37 -15.82
C ASP A 179 -38.03 -8.98 -14.36
N GLY A 180 -36.74 -8.94 -14.04
CA GLY A 180 -36.22 -8.64 -12.70
C GLY A 180 -36.28 -9.81 -11.69
N VAL A 181 -36.68 -11.00 -12.12
CA VAL A 181 -36.64 -12.23 -11.31
C VAL A 181 -35.37 -13.01 -11.63
N ASP A 182 -34.61 -13.33 -10.59
CA ASP A 182 -33.35 -14.06 -10.68
C ASP A 182 -33.59 -15.58 -10.52
N TYR A 183 -33.18 -16.34 -11.53
CA TYR A 183 -33.20 -17.79 -11.56
C TYR A 183 -31.77 -18.32 -11.63
N VAL A 184 -31.36 -19.09 -10.61
CA VAL A 184 -30.01 -19.66 -10.51
C VAL A 184 -30.06 -21.19 -10.53
N ASN A 185 -29.16 -21.80 -11.30
CA ASN A 185 -28.97 -23.24 -11.44
C ASN A 185 -30.29 -23.99 -11.70
N GLU A 186 -30.71 -24.90 -10.83
CA GLU A 186 -31.88 -25.75 -11.02
C GLU A 186 -33.17 -24.93 -11.18
N ASN A 187 -33.22 -23.73 -10.61
CA ASN A 187 -34.36 -22.83 -10.73
C ASN A 187 -34.54 -22.30 -12.17
N VAL A 188 -33.46 -22.25 -12.97
CA VAL A 188 -33.51 -21.82 -14.38
C VAL A 188 -34.43 -22.74 -15.21
N CYS A 189 -34.55 -24.00 -14.83
CA CYS A 189 -35.45 -24.92 -15.52
C CYS A 189 -36.95 -24.56 -15.38
N ASN A 190 -37.30 -23.69 -14.44
CA ASN A 190 -38.66 -23.21 -14.19
C ASN A 190 -38.91 -21.80 -14.72
N THR A 191 -37.94 -21.18 -15.39
CA THR A 191 -38.00 -19.82 -15.91
C THR A 191 -39.06 -19.69 -17.03
N PRO A 192 -40.09 -18.83 -16.89
CA PRO A 192 -41.05 -18.52 -17.94
C PRO A 192 -40.62 -17.27 -18.75
N PRO A 193 -40.91 -17.16 -20.06
CA PRO A 193 -41.71 -18.07 -20.88
C PRO A 193 -40.88 -19.25 -21.43
N LYS A 194 -41.28 -20.47 -21.04
CA LYS A 194 -40.67 -21.72 -21.51
C LYS A 194 -41.61 -22.41 -22.49
N ASN A 195 -41.13 -22.73 -23.68
CA ASN A 195 -41.83 -23.59 -24.63
C ASN A 195 -41.08 -24.92 -24.74
N GLY A 196 -41.56 -25.95 -24.05
CA GLY A 196 -40.86 -27.24 -23.98
C GLY A 196 -39.50 -27.11 -23.29
N ASN A 197 -38.42 -27.30 -24.04
CA ASN A 197 -37.04 -27.24 -23.53
C ASN A 197 -36.31 -25.93 -23.92
N VAL A 198 -37.06 -24.91 -24.37
CA VAL A 198 -36.50 -23.65 -24.84
C VAL A 198 -36.93 -22.52 -23.91
N ILE A 199 -35.97 -21.74 -23.43
CA ILE A 199 -36.19 -20.48 -22.72
C ILE A 199 -35.94 -19.35 -23.73
N PHE A 200 -36.92 -18.48 -23.94
CA PHE A 200 -36.78 -17.29 -24.79
C PHE A 200 -36.33 -16.11 -23.95
N LEU A 201 -35.40 -15.33 -24.49
CA LEU A 201 -34.82 -14.16 -23.84
C LEU A 201 -35.26 -12.91 -24.61
N ASP A 202 -35.83 -11.96 -23.88
CA ASP A 202 -36.32 -10.68 -24.40
C ASP A 202 -35.37 -9.53 -24.00
N LYS A 203 -35.65 -8.32 -24.52
CA LYS A 203 -34.89 -7.12 -24.17
C LYS A 203 -34.91 -6.86 -22.67
N GLY A 204 -33.73 -6.66 -22.09
CA GLY A 204 -33.55 -6.39 -20.67
C GLY A 204 -33.17 -7.64 -19.87
N ASP A 205 -33.30 -8.82 -20.46
CA ASP A 205 -32.87 -10.06 -19.84
C ASP A 205 -31.35 -10.16 -19.78
N TYR A 206 -30.89 -10.88 -18.76
CA TYR A 206 -29.50 -11.15 -18.50
C TYR A 206 -29.28 -12.64 -18.31
N VAL A 207 -28.20 -13.15 -18.90
CA VAL A 207 -27.79 -14.55 -18.77
C VAL A 207 -26.33 -14.61 -18.44
N LYS A 208 -25.98 -15.39 -17.43
CA LYS A 208 -24.61 -15.64 -17.02
C LYS A 208 -24.38 -17.12 -16.80
N PHE A 209 -23.24 -17.63 -17.25
CA PHE A 209 -22.87 -19.01 -16.99
C PHE A 209 -21.36 -19.22 -17.00
N VAL A 210 -20.92 -20.36 -16.46
CA VAL A 210 -19.51 -20.76 -16.41
C VAL A 210 -19.31 -22.00 -17.28
N VAL A 211 -18.53 -21.88 -18.36
CA VAL A 211 -18.31 -22.99 -19.30
C VAL A 211 -17.31 -24.01 -18.76
N LEU A 212 -17.56 -25.31 -18.99
CA LEU A 212 -16.68 -26.41 -18.58
C LEU A 212 -15.70 -26.86 -19.68
N GLN A 213 -15.87 -26.33 -20.88
CA GLN A 213 -15.09 -26.66 -22.07
C GLN A 213 -14.80 -25.39 -22.87
N ASP A 214 -13.82 -25.46 -23.77
CA ASP A 214 -13.54 -24.38 -24.70
C ASP A 214 -14.75 -24.17 -25.63
N VAL A 215 -15.15 -22.91 -25.79
CA VAL A 215 -16.24 -22.50 -26.68
C VAL A 215 -15.81 -21.33 -27.56
N TYR A 216 -16.51 -21.15 -28.67
CA TYR A 216 -16.34 -20.08 -29.63
C TYR A 216 -17.61 -19.24 -29.65
N ILE A 217 -17.48 -17.97 -29.31
CA ILE A 217 -18.53 -16.98 -29.57
C ILE A 217 -18.44 -16.59 -31.04
N LYS A 218 -19.53 -16.79 -31.78
CA LYS A 218 -19.60 -16.53 -33.22
C LYS A 218 -20.67 -15.50 -33.55
N ALA A 219 -20.29 -14.55 -34.39
CA ALA A 219 -21.17 -13.51 -34.92
C ALA A 219 -20.93 -13.35 -36.42
N GLU A 220 -21.98 -13.54 -37.23
CA GLU A 220 -21.86 -13.60 -38.68
C GLU A 220 -22.92 -12.75 -39.41
N ARG A 221 -22.49 -12.00 -40.41
CA ARG A 221 -23.37 -11.26 -41.34
C ARG A 221 -22.67 -10.98 -42.67
N GLY A 222 -23.04 -11.70 -43.73
CA GLY A 222 -22.46 -11.49 -45.05
C GLY A 222 -20.95 -11.72 -45.06
N LYS A 223 -20.15 -10.65 -45.16
CA LYS A 223 -18.68 -10.71 -45.06
C LYS A 223 -18.13 -10.49 -43.65
N TYR A 224 -18.96 -10.02 -42.72
CA TYR A 224 -18.58 -9.87 -41.32
C TYR A 224 -18.65 -11.24 -40.65
N GLN A 225 -17.53 -11.70 -40.12
CA GLN A 225 -17.42 -12.93 -39.36
C GLN A 225 -16.46 -12.69 -38.20
N GLU A 226 -16.95 -12.91 -36.99
CA GLU A 226 -16.13 -12.95 -35.78
C GLU A 226 -16.25 -14.32 -35.13
N SER A 227 -15.12 -14.84 -34.66
CA SER A 227 -15.03 -16.12 -33.96
C SER A 227 -13.99 -15.97 -32.84
N ILE A 228 -14.46 -15.98 -31.60
CA ILE A 228 -13.65 -15.64 -30.43
C ILE A 228 -13.63 -16.85 -29.50
N LEU A 229 -12.42 -17.41 -29.30
CA LEU A 229 -12.19 -18.53 -28.38
C LEU A 229 -12.31 -18.05 -26.93
N ILE A 230 -13.22 -18.66 -26.20
CA ILE A 230 -13.37 -18.53 -24.76
C ILE A 230 -12.94 -19.87 -24.12
N PRO A 231 -11.82 -19.89 -23.38
CA PRO A 231 -11.34 -21.10 -22.72
C PRO A 231 -12.31 -21.63 -21.67
N ASN A 232 -12.15 -22.92 -21.34
CA ASN A 232 -12.86 -23.53 -20.23
C ASN A 232 -12.67 -22.78 -18.90
N ASN A 233 -13.61 -22.96 -17.98
CA ASN A 233 -13.67 -22.25 -16.70
C ASN A 233 -13.70 -20.71 -16.85
N SER A 234 -14.38 -20.22 -17.89
CA SER A 234 -14.66 -18.80 -18.08
C SER A 234 -16.12 -18.49 -17.75
N VAL A 235 -16.36 -17.32 -17.17
CA VAL A 235 -17.69 -16.72 -17.07
C VAL A 235 -18.02 -16.07 -18.41
N ILE A 236 -19.24 -16.29 -18.90
CA ILE A 236 -19.80 -15.55 -20.03
C ILE A 236 -21.10 -14.92 -19.58
N GLU A 237 -21.24 -13.63 -19.82
CA GLU A 237 -22.41 -12.82 -19.50
C GLU A 237 -22.99 -12.23 -20.78
N PHE A 238 -24.32 -12.28 -20.88
CA PHE A 238 -25.07 -11.79 -22.00
C PHE A 238 -26.11 -10.79 -21.50
N PHE A 239 -26.15 -9.62 -22.14
CA PHE A 239 -27.17 -8.61 -21.93
C PHE A 239 -27.95 -8.41 -23.23
N MET A 240 -29.25 -8.70 -23.17
CA MET A 240 -30.16 -8.56 -24.30
C MET A 240 -30.55 -7.09 -24.48
N THR A 241 -29.98 -6.41 -25.47
CA THR A 241 -30.14 -4.95 -25.63
C THR A 241 -31.22 -4.54 -26.62
N ASP A 242 -31.60 -5.40 -27.56
CA ASP A 242 -32.53 -5.08 -28.64
C ASP A 242 -33.82 -5.92 -28.58
N PRO A 243 -35.02 -5.28 -28.64
CA PRO A 243 -36.32 -5.95 -28.58
C PRO A 243 -36.66 -6.84 -29.78
N GLN A 244 -35.92 -6.75 -30.89
CA GLN A 244 -36.12 -7.64 -32.05
C GLN A 244 -35.29 -8.92 -31.98
N SER A 245 -34.42 -9.04 -30.98
CA SER A 245 -33.49 -10.16 -30.89
C SER A 245 -34.16 -11.41 -30.31
N ALA A 246 -34.44 -12.42 -31.14
CA ALA A 246 -34.97 -13.70 -30.68
C ALA A 246 -33.84 -14.60 -30.15
N PHE A 247 -33.33 -14.30 -28.95
CA PHE A 247 -32.39 -15.16 -28.25
C PHE A 247 -33.10 -16.29 -27.53
N HIS A 248 -32.46 -17.44 -27.51
CA HIS A 248 -32.98 -18.57 -26.75
C HIS A 248 -31.89 -19.49 -26.24
N ILE A 249 -32.17 -20.08 -25.08
CA ILE A 249 -31.44 -21.20 -24.51
C ILE A 249 -32.23 -22.46 -24.86
N ASP A 250 -31.65 -23.34 -25.68
CA ASP A 250 -32.26 -24.61 -26.05
C ASP A 250 -31.55 -25.77 -25.34
N TYR A 251 -32.26 -26.41 -24.42
CA TYR A 251 -31.76 -27.61 -23.74
C TYR A 251 -31.87 -28.86 -24.61
N GLY A 252 -32.65 -28.88 -25.70
CA GLY A 252 -32.62 -29.90 -26.76
C GLY A 252 -32.82 -31.36 -26.34
N GLY A 253 -33.27 -31.62 -25.10
CA GLY A 253 -33.33 -32.95 -24.48
C GLY A 253 -32.11 -33.36 -23.63
N GLY A 254 -31.16 -32.44 -23.39
CA GLY A 254 -30.07 -32.57 -22.43
C GLY A 254 -30.50 -32.31 -20.98
N GLU A 255 -29.53 -32.36 -20.06
CA GLU A 255 -29.76 -32.12 -18.64
C GLU A 255 -29.86 -30.62 -18.36
N CYS A 256 -31.08 -30.09 -18.35
CA CYS A 256 -31.33 -28.77 -17.76
C CYS A 256 -30.91 -28.79 -16.28
N PRO A 257 -30.12 -27.82 -15.79
CA PRO A 257 -29.72 -26.56 -16.44
C PRO A 257 -28.29 -26.56 -17.04
N TYR A 258 -27.56 -27.67 -16.99
CA TYR A 258 -26.10 -27.70 -17.17
C TYR A 258 -25.61 -27.99 -18.59
N LYS A 259 -26.51 -28.35 -19.52
CA LYS A 259 -26.14 -28.62 -20.91
C LYS A 259 -27.15 -28.05 -21.88
N PHE A 260 -26.75 -27.03 -22.63
CA PHE A 260 -27.63 -26.32 -23.56
C PHE A 260 -26.91 -25.77 -24.78
N LYS A 261 -27.70 -25.29 -25.74
CA LYS A 261 -27.28 -24.47 -26.87
C LYS A 261 -27.71 -23.03 -26.62
N PHE A 262 -26.87 -22.08 -27.01
CA PHE A 262 -27.17 -20.66 -26.94
C PHE A 262 -27.12 -20.07 -28.35
N SER A 263 -28.22 -19.50 -28.82
CA SER A 263 -28.27 -18.88 -30.15
C SER A 263 -29.33 -17.79 -30.26
N GLY A 264 -29.07 -16.82 -31.12
CA GLY A 264 -30.03 -15.85 -31.60
C GLY A 264 -30.51 -16.22 -33.01
N ILE A 265 -31.83 -16.36 -33.20
CA ILE A 265 -32.40 -16.61 -34.53
C ILE A 265 -32.77 -15.27 -35.16
N GLY A 266 -32.21 -14.99 -36.34
CA GLY A 266 -32.50 -13.77 -37.10
C GLY A 266 -31.46 -12.66 -36.92
N ASP A 267 -31.91 -11.41 -37.04
CA ASP A 267 -31.08 -10.22 -36.89
C ASP A 267 -31.02 -9.85 -35.40
N VAL A 268 -29.97 -10.31 -34.69
CA VAL A 268 -29.84 -10.07 -33.25
C VAL A 268 -28.72 -9.09 -32.88
N VAL A 269 -28.92 -8.34 -31.80
CA VAL A 269 -27.94 -7.44 -31.18
C VAL A 269 -27.77 -7.82 -29.73
N VAL A 270 -26.53 -8.11 -29.32
CA VAL A 270 -26.23 -8.58 -27.97
C VAL A 270 -24.93 -8.02 -27.46
N THR A 271 -24.93 -7.69 -26.17
CA THR A 271 -23.72 -7.26 -25.46
C THR A 271 -23.20 -8.40 -24.63
N VAL A 272 -21.92 -8.74 -24.81
CA VAL A 272 -21.29 -9.91 -24.20
C VAL A 272 -20.06 -9.50 -23.40
N SER A 273 -19.94 -10.06 -22.20
CA SER A 273 -18.71 -10.05 -21.42
C SER A 273 -18.23 -11.48 -21.23
N ALA A 274 -16.93 -11.70 -21.29
CA ALA A 274 -16.34 -13.03 -21.09
C ALA A 274 -14.96 -12.90 -20.42
N TYR A 275 -14.75 -13.63 -19.34
CA TYR A 275 -13.52 -13.56 -18.55
C TYR A 275 -13.27 -14.85 -17.76
N ASP A 276 -12.02 -15.08 -17.36
CA ASP A 276 -11.64 -16.22 -16.51
C ASP A 276 -12.45 -16.23 -15.20
N ASN A 277 -12.95 -17.40 -14.76
CA ASN A 277 -13.59 -17.56 -13.45
C ASN A 277 -12.55 -17.76 -12.32
N ILE A 278 -11.55 -16.87 -12.26
CA ILE A 278 -10.47 -16.90 -11.26
C ILE A 278 -10.18 -15.47 -10.84
N PHE A 279 -10.16 -15.21 -9.53
CA PHE A 279 -9.95 -13.87 -8.99
C PHE A 279 -8.83 -13.88 -7.94
N PRO A 280 -8.03 -12.80 -7.86
CA PRO A 280 -7.01 -12.66 -6.84
C PRO A 280 -7.63 -12.21 -5.52
N ILE A 281 -7.07 -12.64 -4.39
CA ILE A 281 -7.37 -12.09 -3.08
C ILE A 281 -6.56 -10.80 -2.93
N LEU A 282 -7.25 -9.72 -2.61
CA LEU A 282 -6.66 -8.39 -2.42
C LEU A 282 -6.72 -8.04 -0.94
N ASN A 283 -5.57 -7.91 -0.29
CA ASN A 283 -5.48 -7.55 1.12
C ASN A 283 -4.73 -6.23 1.29
N SER A 284 -5.25 -5.40 2.20
CA SER A 284 -4.56 -4.22 2.72
C SER A 284 -4.65 -4.28 4.23
N THR A 285 -3.51 -4.42 4.89
CA THR A 285 -3.43 -4.49 6.34
C THR A 285 -2.76 -3.24 6.88
N TYR A 286 -3.40 -2.59 7.86
CA TYR A 286 -2.83 -1.45 8.56
C TYR A 286 -2.40 -1.87 9.96
N THR A 287 -1.11 -1.80 10.24
CA THR A 287 -0.56 -2.06 11.57
C THR A 287 -0.16 -0.73 12.19
N SER A 288 -0.75 -0.43 13.35
CA SER A 288 -0.48 0.82 14.07
C SER A 288 0.92 0.83 14.68
N SER A 289 1.52 2.02 14.83
CA SER A 289 2.78 2.21 15.56
C SER A 289 2.75 1.63 16.98
N ARG A 290 1.59 1.67 17.65
CA ARG A 290 1.42 1.09 18.98
C ARG A 290 1.53 -0.44 18.98
N THR A 291 0.93 -1.09 17.98
CA THR A 291 1.03 -2.56 17.83
C THR A 291 2.49 -2.97 17.64
N PHE A 292 3.23 -2.27 16.79
CA PHE A 292 4.67 -2.50 16.60
C PHE A 292 5.48 -2.29 17.89
N TRP A 293 5.12 -1.28 18.68
CA TRP A 293 5.77 -1.03 19.98
C TRP A 293 5.50 -2.14 20.99
N GLU A 294 4.26 -2.63 21.10
CA GLU A 294 3.90 -3.73 21.99
C GLU A 294 4.60 -5.06 21.60
N CYS A 295 4.84 -5.27 20.31
CA CYS A 295 5.61 -6.42 19.79
C CYS A 295 7.13 -6.24 19.86
N GLY A 296 7.64 -5.05 20.16
CA GLY A 296 9.09 -4.76 20.14
C GLY A 296 9.71 -4.77 18.74
N GLU A 297 8.92 -4.42 17.72
CA GLU A 297 9.30 -4.41 16.31
C GLU A 297 9.42 -2.97 15.78
N PRO A 298 10.51 -2.24 16.11
CA PRO A 298 10.68 -0.89 15.63
C PRO A 298 10.79 -0.84 14.10
N PHE A 299 10.27 0.22 13.51
CA PHE A 299 10.54 0.55 12.10
C PHE A 299 12.01 0.80 11.86
N TYR A 300 12.62 1.49 12.82
CA TYR A 300 14.03 1.76 12.76
C TYR A 300 14.67 1.61 14.13
N ARG A 301 15.85 0.99 14.14
CA ARG A 301 16.72 0.89 15.30
C ARG A 301 18.11 1.41 14.93
N LEU A 302 18.59 2.38 15.71
CA LEU A 302 19.96 2.89 15.66
C LEU A 302 20.58 2.76 17.04
N SER A 303 21.76 2.17 17.11
CA SER A 303 22.53 2.22 18.35
C SER A 303 23.96 2.67 18.09
N LEU A 304 24.46 3.55 18.95
CA LEU A 304 25.84 4.00 18.94
C LEU A 304 26.48 3.56 20.26
N ILE A 305 27.52 2.74 20.18
CA ILE A 305 28.25 2.19 21.33
C ILE A 305 29.72 2.52 21.12
N ASN A 306 30.34 3.22 22.07
CA ASN A 306 31.72 3.71 21.98
C ASN A 306 32.01 4.43 20.65
N GLY A 307 31.05 5.26 20.21
CA GLY A 307 31.15 5.99 18.95
C GLY A 307 31.18 5.10 17.71
N SER A 308 30.61 3.89 17.74
CA SER A 308 30.45 3.01 16.57
C SER A 308 29.03 2.47 16.49
N TYR A 309 28.50 2.31 15.28
CA TYR A 309 27.12 1.84 15.09
C TYR A 309 27.02 0.33 15.23
N TYR A 310 26.02 -0.13 16.00
CA TYR A 310 25.67 -1.54 16.13
C TYR A 310 24.18 -1.75 15.83
N SER A 311 23.85 -2.90 15.24
CA SER A 311 22.47 -3.34 14.98
C SER A 311 22.10 -4.62 15.73
N ASP A 312 23.09 -5.39 16.17
CA ASP A 312 22.89 -6.67 16.85
C ASP A 312 22.48 -6.48 18.32
N LEU A 313 21.27 -6.90 18.66
CA LEU A 313 20.74 -6.87 20.01
C LEU A 313 21.58 -7.69 21.01
N ASN A 314 22.30 -8.71 20.55
CA ASN A 314 23.18 -9.51 21.39
C ASN A 314 24.44 -8.75 21.82
N LEU A 315 24.77 -7.62 21.19
CA LEU A 315 25.82 -6.71 21.62
C LEU A 315 25.27 -5.54 22.42
N ILE A 316 24.14 -4.98 21.97
CA ILE A 316 23.50 -3.82 22.58
C ILE A 316 23.00 -4.14 24.00
N THR A 317 22.24 -5.23 24.14
CA THR A 317 21.59 -5.58 25.42
C THR A 317 22.62 -5.84 26.52
N PRO A 318 23.70 -6.63 26.28
CA PRO A 318 24.75 -6.79 27.28
C PRO A 318 25.47 -5.50 27.64
N SER A 319 25.79 -4.62 26.67
CA SER A 319 26.41 -3.32 26.97
C SER A 319 25.53 -2.48 27.90
N MET A 320 24.27 -2.33 27.54
CA MET A 320 23.30 -1.61 28.37
C MET A 320 23.15 -2.24 29.76
N SER A 321 23.12 -3.57 29.86
CA SER A 321 22.97 -4.28 31.16
C SER A 321 24.18 -4.18 32.08
N ARG A 322 25.38 -3.94 31.54
CA ARG A 322 26.60 -3.68 32.34
C ARG A 322 26.63 -2.27 32.90
N SER A 323 25.83 -1.36 32.33
CA SER A 323 25.79 0.02 32.76
C SER A 323 25.15 0.15 34.14
N PRO A 324 25.76 0.90 35.07
CA PRO A 324 25.12 1.21 36.35
C PRO A 324 23.94 2.19 36.20
N TRP A 325 23.74 2.76 35.02
CA TRP A 325 22.72 3.75 34.74
C TRP A 325 22.21 3.63 33.30
N VAL A 326 20.88 3.60 33.16
CA VAL A 326 20.20 3.65 31.86
C VAL A 326 19.05 4.64 31.99
N GLU A 327 19.02 5.62 31.11
CA GLU A 327 17.96 6.63 31.03
C GLU A 327 17.06 6.34 29.84
N LEU A 328 15.75 6.40 30.08
CA LEU A 328 14.73 6.16 29.07
C LEU A 328 13.95 7.45 28.83
N ALA A 329 13.92 7.90 27.58
CA ALA A 329 13.01 8.94 27.12
C ALA A 329 12.08 8.37 26.04
N GLU A 330 10.78 8.63 26.19
CA GLU A 330 9.76 8.25 25.21
C GLU A 330 8.96 9.49 24.80
N ARG A 331 8.61 9.57 23.51
CA ARG A 331 7.64 10.55 23.01
C ARG A 331 6.64 9.89 22.08
N GLN A 332 5.41 10.33 22.26
CA GLN A 332 4.36 10.16 21.27
C GLN A 332 4.28 11.45 20.48
N SER A 333 4.25 11.33 19.16
CA SER A 333 4.10 12.46 18.26
C SER A 333 3.23 12.04 17.07
N VAL A 334 3.11 12.95 16.12
CA VAL A 334 2.45 12.73 14.83
C VAL A 334 3.50 12.83 13.73
N ILE A 335 3.36 12.02 12.69
CA ILE A 335 4.19 12.06 11.49
C ILE A 335 3.36 12.53 10.30
N SER A 336 3.87 13.46 9.51
CA SER A 336 3.33 13.84 8.21
C SER A 336 3.86 12.86 7.17
N ARG A 337 2.96 12.07 6.56
CA ARG A 337 3.31 11.12 5.51
C ARG A 337 2.55 11.44 4.23
N ARG A 338 3.30 11.78 3.18
CA ARG A 338 2.81 11.99 1.82
C ARG A 338 3.74 11.25 0.87
N ALA A 339 3.20 10.47 -0.04
CA ALA A 339 3.96 9.87 -1.13
C ALA A 339 3.35 10.30 -2.45
N TYR A 340 4.17 10.85 -3.33
CA TYR A 340 3.82 11.09 -4.71
C TYR A 340 5.05 10.86 -5.58
N ASN A 341 5.39 9.59 -5.77
CA ASN A 341 6.52 9.16 -6.57
C ASN A 341 6.08 8.04 -7.50
N LEU A 342 5.47 8.43 -8.62
CA LEU A 342 5.01 7.49 -9.64
C LEU A 342 6.17 6.74 -10.30
N SER A 343 7.42 7.19 -10.14
CA SER A 343 8.66 6.58 -10.64
C SER A 343 9.22 5.47 -9.75
N ALA A 344 8.70 5.28 -8.53
CA ALA A 344 9.20 4.28 -7.60
C ALA A 344 9.01 2.84 -8.11
N GLY A 345 9.88 1.93 -7.65
CA GLY A 345 9.85 0.51 -7.99
C GLY A 345 8.72 -0.26 -7.29
N PRO A 346 8.58 -1.56 -7.58
CA PRO A 346 7.57 -2.37 -6.92
C PRO A 346 7.84 -2.52 -5.41
N SER A 347 6.82 -2.32 -4.59
CA SER A 347 6.86 -2.47 -3.13
C SER A 347 5.48 -2.79 -2.55
N ALA A 348 5.44 -3.67 -1.57
CA ALA A 348 4.24 -3.99 -0.78
C ALA A 348 4.03 -3.02 0.40
N GLU A 349 5.06 -2.26 0.77
CA GLU A 349 5.03 -1.33 1.91
C GLU A 349 5.04 0.13 1.45
N ASP A 350 5.79 0.44 0.38
CA ASP A 350 5.99 1.80 -0.11
C ASP A 350 5.04 2.13 -1.27
N PRO A 351 4.10 3.05 -1.07
CA PRO A 351 3.17 3.46 -2.12
C PRO A 351 3.82 4.39 -3.15
N LEU A 352 3.33 4.31 -4.39
CA LEU A 352 3.54 5.35 -5.41
C LEU A 352 2.79 6.64 -5.04
N ILE A 353 1.55 6.50 -4.57
CA ILE A 353 0.69 7.61 -4.14
C ILE A 353 0.16 7.28 -2.75
N TYR A 354 0.30 8.19 -1.80
CA TYR A 354 -0.32 8.06 -0.49
C TYR A 354 -0.51 9.41 0.18
N GLY A 355 -1.68 9.60 0.78
CA GLY A 355 -1.98 10.82 1.52
C GLY A 355 -3.46 10.99 1.76
N PHE A 356 -3.82 12.20 2.14
CA PHE A 356 -5.19 12.65 2.37
C PHE A 356 -5.63 13.52 1.20
N MET A 357 -6.78 13.22 0.61
CA MET A 357 -7.33 14.00 -0.49
C MET A 357 -8.10 15.19 0.08
N ALA A 358 -7.53 16.38 -0.03
CA ALA A 358 -8.13 17.62 0.48
C ALA A 358 -9.34 18.08 -0.35
N HIS A 359 -9.38 17.66 -1.62
CA HIS A 359 -10.42 18.02 -2.57
C HIS A 359 -10.85 16.80 -3.39
N ARG A 360 -12.05 16.90 -3.97
CA ARG A 360 -12.51 15.97 -5.01
C ARG A 360 -11.57 16.04 -6.22
N VAL A 361 -11.22 14.89 -6.79
CA VAL A 361 -10.50 14.83 -8.07
C VAL A 361 -11.33 15.45 -9.19
N LEU A 362 -10.64 15.98 -10.21
CA LEU A 362 -11.31 16.56 -11.37
C LEU A 362 -11.97 15.45 -12.21
N ASP A 363 -13.16 15.73 -12.73
CA ASP A 363 -13.86 14.82 -13.64
C ASP A 363 -12.96 14.49 -14.85
N GLY A 364 -12.93 13.21 -15.23
CA GLY A 364 -12.06 12.72 -16.32
C GLY A 364 -10.60 12.47 -15.93
N THR A 365 -10.23 12.63 -14.66
CA THR A 365 -8.91 12.19 -14.16
C THR A 365 -8.74 10.70 -14.44
N SER A 366 -7.56 10.32 -14.94
CA SER A 366 -7.26 8.94 -15.32
C SER A 366 -5.83 8.56 -14.96
N LEU A 367 -5.64 7.29 -14.64
CA LEU A 367 -4.33 6.66 -14.57
C LEU A 367 -3.92 6.21 -15.98
N LEU A 368 -2.74 6.63 -16.40
CA LEU A 368 -2.16 6.29 -17.67
C LEU A 368 -0.90 5.45 -17.45
N VAL A 369 -0.85 4.27 -18.07
CA VAL A 369 0.28 3.35 -17.95
C VAL A 369 0.82 3.04 -19.34
N LYS A 370 2.05 3.47 -19.61
CA LYS A 370 2.79 3.21 -20.86
C LYS A 370 3.79 2.09 -20.61
N VAL A 371 3.80 1.08 -21.48
CA VAL A 371 4.63 -0.12 -21.34
C VAL A 371 5.49 -0.35 -22.59
N PRO A 372 6.60 -1.10 -22.50
CA PRO A 372 7.40 -1.41 -23.68
C PRO A 372 6.67 -2.38 -24.64
N LEU A 373 7.23 -2.56 -25.83
CA LEU A 373 6.68 -3.47 -26.83
C LEU A 373 6.76 -4.95 -26.42
N GLU A 374 7.75 -5.30 -25.60
CA GLU A 374 8.02 -6.65 -25.14
C GLU A 374 6.91 -7.19 -24.23
N PRO A 375 6.71 -8.52 -24.18
CA PRO A 375 5.74 -9.12 -23.28
C PRO A 375 6.15 -8.92 -21.82
N GLY A 376 5.15 -8.73 -20.96
CA GLY A 376 5.35 -8.52 -19.54
C GLY A 376 4.05 -8.13 -18.87
N ASN A 377 4.13 -7.90 -17.57
CA ASN A 377 3.00 -7.47 -16.77
C ASN A 377 3.42 -6.65 -15.56
N LEU A 378 2.45 -5.91 -15.02
CA LEU A 378 2.53 -5.29 -13.72
C LEU A 378 1.20 -5.43 -13.00
N SER A 379 1.25 -5.37 -11.68
CA SER A 379 0.07 -5.29 -10.84
C SER A 379 0.14 -4.07 -9.95
N LEU A 380 -1.00 -3.38 -9.84
CA LEU A 380 -1.21 -2.27 -8.93
C LEU A 380 -2.29 -2.65 -7.93
N LEU A 381 -2.19 -2.08 -6.74
CA LEU A 381 -3.24 -2.13 -5.74
C LEU A 381 -3.60 -0.68 -5.39
N SER A 382 -4.87 -0.35 -5.52
CA SER A 382 -5.42 0.96 -5.15
C SER A 382 -6.28 0.83 -3.90
N MET A 383 -6.30 1.89 -3.11
CA MET A 383 -7.07 1.98 -1.88
C MET A 383 -7.70 3.37 -1.77
N LEU A 384 -9.00 3.41 -1.45
CA LEU A 384 -9.73 4.62 -1.09
C LEU A 384 -10.48 4.36 0.23
N GLY A 385 -10.01 4.96 1.32
CA GLY A 385 -10.51 4.62 2.65
C GLY A 385 -10.26 3.15 2.98
N THR A 386 -11.33 2.36 3.03
CA THR A 386 -11.28 0.89 3.27
C THR A 386 -11.49 0.06 2.01
N GLU A 387 -11.88 0.69 0.90
CA GLU A 387 -12.09 -0.01 -0.37
C GLU A 387 -10.75 -0.29 -1.04
N VAL A 388 -10.57 -1.51 -1.53
CA VAL A 388 -9.36 -1.96 -2.21
C VAL A 388 -9.72 -2.49 -3.58
N ARG A 389 -8.94 -2.10 -4.60
CA ARG A 389 -9.06 -2.61 -5.96
C ARG A 389 -7.71 -3.02 -6.50
N GLY A 390 -7.70 -3.99 -7.40
CA GLY A 390 -6.51 -4.54 -8.02
C GLY A 390 -6.52 -4.26 -9.51
N VAL A 391 -5.41 -3.77 -10.05
CA VAL A 391 -5.23 -3.58 -11.49
C VAL A 391 -4.12 -4.49 -11.96
N PHE A 392 -4.33 -5.17 -13.08
CA PHE A 392 -3.33 -5.97 -13.75
C PHE A 392 -3.20 -5.51 -15.19
N VAL A 393 -2.04 -4.95 -15.53
CA VAL A 393 -1.72 -4.53 -16.89
C VAL A 393 -0.75 -5.54 -17.48
N TYR A 394 -1.05 -6.06 -18.67
CA TYR A 394 -0.25 -7.11 -19.27
C TYR A 394 -0.22 -7.00 -20.79
N LYS A 395 0.88 -7.50 -21.37
CA LYS A 395 1.02 -7.67 -22.81
C LYS A 395 1.50 -9.08 -23.11
N ASN A 396 0.77 -9.77 -23.99
CA ASN A 396 1.11 -11.12 -24.43
C ASN A 396 2.09 -11.08 -25.61
N SER A 397 2.89 -12.14 -25.78
CA SER A 397 3.87 -12.26 -26.87
C SER A 397 3.24 -12.24 -28.27
N SER A 398 1.99 -12.70 -28.40
CA SER A 398 1.22 -12.70 -29.64
C SER A 398 0.31 -11.47 -29.80
N GLY A 399 0.19 -10.63 -28.76
CA GLY A 399 -0.73 -9.50 -28.71
C GLY A 399 -0.07 -8.19 -29.14
N LEU A 400 -0.68 -7.50 -30.11
CA LEU A 400 -0.23 -6.15 -30.48
C LEU A 400 -0.58 -5.11 -29.40
N ASN A 401 -1.70 -5.32 -28.70
CA ASN A 401 -2.26 -4.38 -27.73
C ASN A 401 -1.84 -4.73 -26.30
N VAL A 402 -1.79 -3.70 -25.45
CA VAL A 402 -1.68 -3.86 -24.00
C VAL A 402 -3.10 -4.01 -23.44
N ASN A 403 -3.28 -4.96 -22.53
CA ASN A 403 -4.56 -5.23 -21.89
C ASN A 403 -4.48 -4.89 -20.41
N GLY A 404 -5.63 -4.59 -19.82
CA GLY A 404 -5.80 -4.33 -18.41
C GLY A 404 -7.00 -5.07 -17.86
N THR A 405 -6.88 -5.51 -16.62
CA THR A 405 -7.96 -6.07 -15.83
C THR A 405 -8.04 -5.29 -14.54
N LEU A 406 -9.20 -4.73 -14.22
CA LEU A 406 -9.54 -4.19 -12.91
C LEU A 406 -10.39 -5.21 -12.17
N VAL A 407 -10.06 -5.50 -10.92
CA VAL A 407 -10.82 -6.37 -10.02
C VAL A 407 -11.14 -5.64 -8.73
N TRP A 408 -12.37 -5.79 -8.25
CA TRP A 408 -12.79 -5.31 -6.94
C TRP A 408 -13.83 -6.25 -6.36
N TYR A 409 -14.17 -6.06 -5.08
CA TYR A 409 -15.15 -6.88 -4.39
C TYR A 409 -16.31 -6.02 -3.88
N GLU A 410 -17.53 -6.39 -4.25
CA GLU A 410 -18.76 -5.75 -3.76
C GLU A 410 -19.55 -6.78 -2.96
N ASN A 411 -19.76 -6.52 -1.67
CA ASN A 411 -20.46 -7.45 -0.75
C ASN A 411 -19.86 -8.87 -0.73
N GLY A 412 -18.54 -8.99 -0.96
CA GLY A 412 -17.82 -10.27 -1.04
C GLY A 412 -17.85 -10.93 -2.42
N GLU A 413 -18.63 -10.41 -3.38
CA GLU A 413 -18.61 -10.89 -4.75
C GLU A 413 -17.52 -10.22 -5.58
N PRO A 414 -16.72 -10.98 -6.34
CA PRO A 414 -15.74 -10.38 -7.23
C PRO A 414 -16.45 -9.75 -8.43
N LYS A 415 -16.00 -8.55 -8.78
CA LYS A 415 -16.35 -7.84 -10.01
C LYS A 415 -15.09 -7.61 -10.84
N VAL A 416 -15.26 -7.55 -12.16
CA VAL A 416 -14.15 -7.39 -13.10
C VAL A 416 -14.53 -6.44 -14.22
N LYS A 417 -13.55 -5.69 -14.70
CA LYS A 417 -13.66 -4.87 -15.90
C LYS A 417 -12.39 -4.99 -16.74
N GLY A 418 -12.56 -5.16 -18.05
CA GLY A 418 -11.47 -5.17 -19.02
C GLY A 418 -11.14 -3.78 -19.54
N TYR A 419 -9.87 -3.55 -19.83
CA TYR A 419 -9.39 -2.36 -20.53
C TYR A 419 -8.48 -2.79 -21.68
N TYR A 420 -8.59 -2.11 -22.80
CA TYR A 420 -7.77 -2.34 -23.97
C TYR A 420 -7.03 -1.05 -24.29
N GLY A 421 -5.71 -1.12 -24.33
CA GLY A 421 -4.85 0.02 -24.60
C GLY A 421 -4.43 0.09 -26.07
N GLU A 422 -4.21 1.31 -26.54
CA GLU A 422 -3.69 1.61 -27.87
C GLU A 422 -2.25 2.12 -27.75
N ASN A 423 -1.40 1.83 -28.74
CA ASN A 423 0.00 2.29 -28.75
C ASN A 423 0.78 1.97 -27.46
N ASN A 424 0.60 0.76 -26.92
CA ASN A 424 1.18 0.30 -25.63
C ASN A 424 0.84 1.19 -24.43
N THR A 425 -0.26 1.93 -24.51
CA THR A 425 -0.74 2.80 -23.45
C THR A 425 -2.12 2.34 -23.02
N ILE A 426 -2.31 2.11 -21.74
CA ILE A 426 -3.61 1.84 -21.16
C ILE A 426 -4.06 3.00 -20.29
N VAL A 427 -5.34 3.33 -20.38
CA VAL A 427 -5.97 4.42 -19.64
C VAL A 427 -7.08 3.84 -18.80
N ILE A 428 -7.01 4.08 -17.50
CA ILE A 428 -7.98 3.61 -16.52
C ILE A 428 -8.56 4.84 -15.82
N PRO A 429 -9.87 5.10 -15.92
CA PRO A 429 -10.51 6.22 -15.23
C PRO A 429 -10.25 6.14 -13.73
N PHE A 430 -9.96 7.30 -13.13
CA PHE A 430 -9.63 7.38 -11.71
C PHE A 430 -10.81 6.94 -10.83
N GLU A 431 -12.03 7.29 -11.24
CA GLU A 431 -13.27 6.87 -10.57
C GLU A 431 -13.39 5.34 -10.50
N GLU A 432 -12.93 4.62 -11.52
CA GLU A 432 -13.01 3.17 -11.57
C GLU A 432 -11.86 2.55 -10.79
N LEU A 433 -10.66 3.15 -10.90
CA LEU A 433 -9.47 2.73 -10.17
C LEU A 433 -9.66 2.78 -8.64
N PHE A 434 -10.35 3.80 -8.13
CA PHE A 434 -10.56 4.01 -6.70
C PHE A 434 -12.00 3.74 -6.25
N GLY A 435 -12.93 3.52 -7.19
CA GLY A 435 -14.33 3.20 -6.95
C GLY A 435 -15.28 4.37 -6.77
N SER A 436 -14.76 5.58 -6.66
CA SER A 436 -15.56 6.79 -6.54
C SER A 436 -14.76 8.01 -6.96
N GLU A 437 -15.44 9.01 -7.50
CA GLU A 437 -14.89 10.36 -7.66
C GLU A 437 -14.97 11.17 -6.36
N ASP A 438 -15.80 10.76 -5.40
CA ASP A 438 -15.92 11.40 -4.09
C ASP A 438 -14.69 11.02 -3.23
N THR A 439 -13.57 11.66 -3.53
CA THR A 439 -12.29 11.44 -2.84
C THR A 439 -12.08 12.40 -1.68
N GLU A 440 -12.85 13.48 -1.60
CA GLU A 440 -12.67 14.54 -0.61
C GLU A 440 -12.78 13.96 0.81
N GLY A 441 -11.80 14.28 1.65
CA GLY A 441 -11.78 13.82 3.03
C GLY A 441 -11.35 12.35 3.21
N LYS A 442 -10.90 11.67 2.15
CA LYS A 442 -10.52 10.24 2.20
C LYS A 442 -9.02 10.06 2.06
N ILE A 443 -8.53 8.96 2.66
CA ILE A 443 -7.15 8.50 2.47
C ILE A 443 -7.08 7.76 1.14
N ILE A 444 -6.07 8.06 0.36
CA ILE A 444 -5.79 7.38 -0.91
C ILE A 444 -4.45 6.67 -0.84
N GLY A 445 -4.36 5.52 -1.50
CA GLY A 445 -3.14 4.74 -1.64
C GLY A 445 -3.05 4.05 -2.99
N LEU A 446 -1.90 4.10 -3.65
CA LEU A 446 -1.60 3.35 -4.86
C LEU A 446 -0.23 2.71 -4.72
N TRP A 447 -0.16 1.39 -4.84
CA TRP A 447 1.09 0.62 -4.81
C TRP A 447 1.34 -0.01 -6.16
N LEU A 448 2.59 0.03 -6.61
CA LEU A 448 3.09 -0.90 -7.62
C LEU A 448 3.48 -2.18 -6.90
N TYR A 449 2.63 -3.21 -6.96
CA TYR A 449 2.86 -4.43 -6.18
C TYR A 449 3.91 -5.33 -6.83
N SER A 450 3.81 -5.56 -8.14
CA SER A 450 4.78 -6.37 -8.87
C SER A 450 4.97 -5.91 -10.31
N LEU A 451 6.14 -6.25 -10.85
CA LEU A 451 6.53 -5.99 -12.22
C LEU A 451 7.31 -7.21 -12.73
N ASN A 452 6.82 -7.86 -13.79
CA ASN A 452 7.46 -9.06 -14.35
C ASN A 452 7.63 -8.91 -15.87
N GLY A 453 8.81 -9.25 -16.39
CA GLY A 453 9.13 -9.17 -17.82
C GLY A 453 9.45 -7.76 -18.32
N TRP A 454 9.03 -6.71 -17.61
CA TRP A 454 9.38 -5.33 -17.90
C TRP A 454 10.40 -4.77 -16.92
N SER A 455 11.29 -3.89 -17.40
CA SER A 455 12.14 -3.08 -16.54
C SER A 455 11.37 -1.85 -16.06
N ARG A 456 11.60 -1.43 -14.81
CA ARG A 456 10.97 -0.24 -14.24
C ARG A 456 11.24 1.00 -15.09
N GLU A 457 12.44 1.15 -15.63
CA GLU A 457 12.83 2.32 -16.44
C GLU A 457 12.02 2.46 -17.74
N ASN A 458 11.47 1.35 -18.24
CA ASN A 458 10.71 1.31 -19.50
C ASN A 458 9.19 1.39 -19.30
N VAL A 459 8.72 1.50 -18.05
CA VAL A 459 7.31 1.66 -17.71
C VAL A 459 7.05 3.06 -17.19
N THR A 460 6.08 3.74 -17.76
CA THR A 460 5.65 5.07 -17.30
C THR A 460 4.27 4.97 -16.67
N ILE A 461 4.12 5.49 -15.46
CA ILE A 461 2.84 5.59 -14.75
C ILE A 461 2.60 7.07 -14.50
N GLU A 462 1.46 7.58 -14.95
CA GLU A 462 1.08 8.99 -14.86
C GLU A 462 -0.38 9.11 -14.41
N VAL A 463 -0.72 10.15 -13.65
CA VAL A 463 -2.10 10.53 -13.37
C VAL A 463 -2.37 11.85 -14.08
N ILE A 464 -3.39 11.89 -14.93
CA ILE A 464 -3.69 13.03 -15.79
C ILE A 464 -5.17 13.46 -15.59
N PRO A 465 -5.44 14.72 -15.20
CA PRO A 465 -4.48 15.70 -14.69
C PRO A 465 -3.83 15.24 -13.37
N THR A 466 -2.67 15.81 -13.03
CA THR A 466 -1.95 15.45 -11.79
C THR A 466 -2.78 15.76 -10.55
N ILE A 467 -2.79 14.83 -9.60
CA ILE A 467 -3.47 14.99 -8.30
C ILE A 467 -2.52 15.45 -7.19
N GLU A 468 -1.24 15.66 -7.52
CA GLU A 468 -0.20 16.00 -6.53
C GLU A 468 -0.60 17.18 -5.64
N TYR A 469 -1.18 18.23 -6.24
CA TYR A 469 -1.58 19.45 -5.53
C TYR A 469 -2.85 19.28 -4.68
N MET A 470 -3.61 18.21 -4.88
CA MET A 470 -4.81 17.88 -4.08
C MET A 470 -4.48 16.93 -2.93
N LEU A 471 -3.28 16.37 -2.94
CA LEU A 471 -2.82 15.37 -1.98
C LEU A 471 -2.09 16.07 -0.83
N GLU A 472 -2.71 16.10 0.34
CA GLU A 472 -2.13 16.53 1.60
C GLU A 472 -1.47 15.35 2.33
N PRO A 473 -0.52 15.61 3.25
CA PRO A 473 0.03 14.56 4.08
C PRO A 473 -1.05 13.95 4.99
N LYS A 474 -1.02 12.63 5.11
CA LYS A 474 -1.75 11.95 6.17
C LYS A 474 -0.95 12.05 7.46
N PHE A 475 -1.59 12.50 8.52
CA PHE A 475 -1.02 12.56 9.85
C PHE A 475 -1.23 11.25 10.60
N GLU A 476 -0.14 10.57 11.00
CA GLU A 476 -0.20 9.27 11.66
C GLU A 476 0.53 9.28 13.02
N PRO A 477 0.12 8.48 14.01
CA PRO A 477 0.81 8.42 15.28
C PRO A 477 2.20 7.76 15.13
N VAL A 478 3.21 8.33 15.78
CA VAL A 478 4.56 7.79 15.87
C VAL A 478 5.00 7.71 17.33
N LEU A 479 5.66 6.62 17.69
CA LEU A 479 6.30 6.44 19.00
C LEU A 479 7.80 6.44 18.81
N ILE A 480 8.50 7.22 19.62
CA ILE A 480 9.96 7.30 19.63
C ILE A 480 10.44 6.93 21.02
N ARG A 481 11.40 6.02 21.07
CA ARG A 481 12.03 5.56 22.30
C ARG A 481 13.54 5.77 22.17
N LEU A 482 14.12 6.43 23.16
CA LEU A 482 15.56 6.63 23.27
C LEU A 482 16.04 6.13 24.63
N LEU A 483 17.00 5.22 24.59
CA LEU A 483 17.72 4.72 25.76
C LEU A 483 19.14 5.26 25.69
N VAL A 484 19.65 5.81 26.78
CA VAL A 484 21.04 6.31 26.89
C VAL A 484 21.69 5.68 28.10
N TRP A 485 22.94 5.22 27.98
CA TRP A 485 23.68 4.60 29.07
C TRP A 485 25.18 4.90 29.01
N ASP A 486 25.89 4.57 30.09
CA ASP A 486 27.36 4.60 30.14
C ASP A 486 27.92 3.20 29.84
N ASP A 487 28.82 3.05 28.88
CA ASP A 487 29.69 1.88 28.78
C ASP A 487 31.00 2.24 29.50
N ARG A 488 31.20 1.65 30.70
CA ARG A 488 32.44 1.74 31.47
C ARG A 488 33.05 0.37 31.62
#